data_AF-A0A165IKT9-F1
#
_entry.id   AF-A0A165IKT9-F1
#
_cell.length_a   1.000
_cell.length_b   1.000
_cell.length_c   1.000
_cell.angle_alpha   90.00
_cell.angle_beta   90.00
_cell.angle_gamma   90.00
#
_symmetry.space_group_name_H-M   'P 1'
#
loop_
_entity.id
_entity.type
_entity.pdbx_description
1 polymer ?
#
loop_
_entity_poly.entity_id
_entity_poly.type
_entity_poly.pdbx_seq_one_letter_code
_entity_poly.pdbx_strand_id
1 'polypeptide(L)'
;MIDILLTGAVIGSTFFTLFLLTLPSQYDPAVEKHNVASNERKEDEQSNNKLKARVQILVLGDIGQSPRMQYHALSIAKNGGFAEIIGYRESDPHPGLLTNSSIAITPIPPPPRRFQTSNKLLFLLFAPLKVIWQICYLWFILGYRTKPAKWLLLQNPPSLPTLAIAKAMCFLRNTKLIIDWHNFGYSILSLKLGPAHPLVKISKIYEFFFGRNATAHLTVTKALSDVLTQDHGVTSPVLVLHDRPAGHFQPLSVNRRSTVLSSLGVTAPYADSIRNGATKLIISSTSWTPDEDFSLLLDALVDYAARSTTRATKLPNILAVITGKGPQKEYYLSRIDTLKREGKLLNVTILTAWLTIEDYASLLAAADLGVSLHTSSSGVDLPMKVLDMFGAGLPVVGWDKFEAWPELVHDGINGKGFRSVGQLTDLFVTLLGADGTQLSILKDGALREGHRRWDDEWNPIAGRLLDLYTD
;
A
#
# COMPACT_ATOMS: atom_id res chain seq x y z
N MET A 1 24.53 -52.69 -25.25
CA MET A 1 24.55 -51.21 -25.33
C MET A 1 23.18 -50.67 -25.75
N ILE A 2 22.57 -51.21 -26.81
CA ILE A 2 21.21 -50.85 -27.25
C ILE A 2 20.14 -51.13 -26.18
N ASP A 3 20.20 -52.28 -25.49
CA ASP A 3 19.18 -52.61 -24.46
C ASP A 3 19.23 -51.68 -23.25
N ILE A 4 20.42 -51.22 -22.87
CA ILE A 4 20.61 -50.24 -21.78
C ILE A 4 20.05 -48.88 -22.20
N LEU A 5 20.28 -48.46 -23.44
CA LEU A 5 19.73 -47.23 -24.00
C LEU A 5 18.20 -47.29 -24.11
N LEU A 6 17.65 -48.42 -24.56
CA LEU A 6 16.21 -48.64 -24.67
C LEU A 6 15.54 -48.65 -23.29
N THR A 7 16.14 -49.35 -22.32
CA THR A 7 15.65 -49.37 -20.94
C THR A 7 15.68 -47.97 -20.34
N GLY A 8 16.78 -47.22 -20.54
CA GLY A 8 16.89 -45.82 -20.11
C GLY A 8 15.84 -44.92 -20.76
N ALA A 9 15.56 -45.10 -22.06
CA ALA A 9 14.54 -44.35 -22.78
C ALA A 9 13.11 -44.64 -22.27
N VAL A 10 12.77 -45.92 -22.01
CA VAL A 10 11.47 -46.32 -21.46
C VAL A 10 11.29 -45.77 -20.04
N ILE A 11 12.33 -45.87 -19.20
CA ILE A 11 12.31 -45.30 -17.84
C ILE A 11 12.11 -43.78 -17.92
N GLY A 12 12.89 -43.09 -18.77
CA GLY A 12 12.78 -41.65 -18.98
C GLY A 12 11.39 -41.23 -19.47
N SER A 13 10.84 -41.94 -20.45
CA SER A 13 9.48 -41.71 -20.99
C SER A 13 8.40 -41.96 -19.94
N THR A 14 8.55 -43.00 -19.11
CA THR A 14 7.61 -43.32 -18.04
C THR A 14 7.60 -42.22 -16.98
N PHE A 15 8.77 -41.78 -16.51
CA PHE A 15 8.87 -40.67 -15.56
C PHE A 15 8.34 -39.36 -16.14
N PHE A 16 8.63 -39.08 -17.41
CA PHE A 16 8.10 -37.90 -18.10
C PHE A 16 6.57 -37.94 -18.19
N THR A 17 5.99 -39.09 -18.53
CA THR A 17 4.54 -39.28 -18.60
C THR A 17 3.89 -39.14 -17.21
N LEU A 18 4.45 -39.77 -16.17
CA LEU A 18 3.99 -39.62 -14.80
C LEU A 18 4.08 -38.16 -14.32
N PHE A 19 5.13 -37.44 -14.72
CA PHE A 19 5.25 -36.02 -14.44
C PHE A 19 4.16 -35.21 -15.15
N LEU A 20 3.87 -35.47 -16.42
CA LEU A 20 2.78 -34.80 -17.14
C LEU A 20 1.41 -35.02 -16.49
N LEU A 21 1.15 -36.23 -15.98
CA LEU A 21 -0.09 -36.55 -15.27
C LEU A 21 -0.23 -35.86 -13.91
N THR A 22 0.87 -35.40 -13.32
CA THR A 22 0.86 -34.64 -12.06
C THR A 22 0.85 -33.13 -12.29
N LEU A 23 0.85 -32.65 -13.53
CA LEU A 23 0.77 -31.22 -13.81
C LEU A 23 -0.57 -30.61 -13.34
N PRO A 24 -0.56 -29.34 -12.91
CA PRO A 24 -1.77 -28.65 -12.48
C PRO A 24 -2.75 -28.49 -13.66
N SER A 25 -4.04 -28.44 -13.34
CA SER A 25 -5.08 -28.25 -14.36
C SER A 25 -4.97 -26.88 -15.02
N GLN A 26 -5.15 -26.86 -16.33
CA GLN A 26 -5.05 -25.66 -17.15
C GLN A 26 -6.38 -24.89 -17.19
N TYR A 27 -6.25 -23.58 -17.35
CA TYR A 27 -7.35 -22.70 -17.69
C TYR A 27 -7.72 -22.88 -19.17
N ASP A 28 -9.01 -23.13 -19.39
CA ASP A 28 -9.61 -23.29 -20.72
C ASP A 28 -10.65 -22.19 -20.97
N PRO A 29 -10.39 -21.26 -21.91
CA PRO A 29 -11.34 -20.23 -22.30
C PRO A 29 -12.69 -20.75 -22.81
N ALA A 30 -12.72 -21.94 -23.44
CA ALA A 30 -13.94 -22.52 -23.97
C ALA A 30 -14.86 -22.99 -22.83
N VAL A 31 -14.29 -23.56 -21.76
CA VAL A 31 -15.03 -23.94 -20.56
C VAL A 31 -15.59 -22.72 -19.84
N GLU A 32 -14.82 -21.63 -19.73
CA GLU A 32 -15.32 -20.38 -19.14
C GLU A 32 -16.49 -19.82 -19.96
N LYS A 33 -16.36 -19.73 -21.28
CA LYS A 33 -17.45 -19.29 -22.18
C LYS A 33 -18.68 -20.20 -22.15
N HIS A 34 -18.50 -21.51 -22.10
CA HIS A 34 -19.60 -22.46 -22.01
C HIS A 34 -20.34 -22.31 -20.67
N ASN A 35 -19.64 -22.16 -19.55
CA ASN A 35 -20.27 -21.92 -18.25
C ASN A 35 -21.06 -20.61 -18.24
N VAL A 36 -20.56 -19.57 -18.91
CA VAL A 36 -21.28 -18.31 -19.12
C VAL A 36 -22.54 -18.56 -19.96
N ALA A 37 -22.43 -19.23 -21.11
CA ALA A 37 -23.55 -19.47 -22.04
C ALA A 37 -24.58 -20.50 -21.56
N SER A 38 -24.19 -21.51 -20.79
CA SER A 38 -25.11 -22.52 -20.23
C SER A 38 -25.98 -21.92 -19.13
N ASN A 39 -25.48 -20.91 -18.43
CA ASN A 39 -26.27 -20.14 -17.47
C ASN A 39 -27.27 -19.22 -18.19
N GLU A 40 -26.97 -18.75 -19.41
CA GLU A 40 -27.92 -17.95 -20.22
C GLU A 40 -29.19 -18.72 -20.60
N ARG A 41 -29.13 -20.05 -20.72
CA ARG A 41 -30.30 -20.88 -21.12
C ARG A 41 -31.21 -21.28 -19.96
N LYS A 42 -30.85 -20.94 -18.72
CA LYS A 42 -31.55 -21.43 -17.51
C LYS A 42 -32.20 -20.34 -16.65
N GLU A 43 -32.16 -19.06 -17.02
CA GLU A 43 -32.54 -17.95 -16.12
C GLU A 43 -33.70 -17.11 -16.68
N ASP A 44 -34.94 -17.54 -16.37
CA ASP A 44 -36.05 -16.64 -16.03
C ASP A 44 -36.27 -16.79 -14.50
N GLU A 45 -36.35 -15.67 -13.78
CA GLU A 45 -36.64 -15.52 -12.33
C GLU A 45 -35.54 -15.89 -11.29
N GLN A 46 -34.52 -15.02 -11.12
CA GLN A 46 -34.12 -14.36 -9.84
C GLN A 46 -32.70 -13.77 -9.90
N SER A 47 -32.63 -12.46 -9.64
CA SER A 47 -31.48 -11.52 -9.56
C SER A 47 -30.02 -12.02 -9.67
N ASN A 48 -29.39 -11.65 -10.80
CA ASN A 48 -28.07 -11.04 -11.01
C ASN A 48 -26.83 -11.56 -10.24
N ASN A 49 -26.01 -12.40 -10.88
CA ASN A 49 -24.62 -12.02 -11.25
C ASN A 49 -23.97 -13.07 -12.18
N LYS A 50 -23.88 -12.76 -13.48
CA LYS A 50 -23.12 -13.57 -14.46
C LYS A 50 -21.62 -13.40 -14.19
N LEU A 51 -20.89 -14.50 -13.98
CA LEU A 51 -19.43 -14.45 -13.76
C LEU A 51 -18.69 -14.19 -15.07
N LYS A 52 -18.11 -12.99 -15.22
CA LYS A 52 -17.39 -12.56 -16.44
C LYS A 52 -15.96 -13.08 -16.54
N ALA A 53 -15.24 -13.16 -15.43
CA ALA A 53 -13.86 -13.64 -15.39
C ALA A 53 -13.50 -14.15 -13.99
N ARG A 54 -12.65 -15.20 -13.92
CA ARG A 54 -11.99 -15.61 -12.66
C ARG A 54 -10.58 -15.04 -12.55
N VAL A 55 -10.29 -14.41 -11.42
CA VAL A 55 -8.99 -13.79 -11.11
C VAL A 55 -8.45 -14.33 -9.79
N GLN A 56 -7.21 -14.82 -9.80
CA GLN A 56 -6.46 -15.12 -8.58
C GLN A 56 -5.63 -13.91 -8.19
N ILE A 57 -5.62 -13.56 -6.90
CA ILE A 57 -4.88 -12.43 -6.36
C ILE A 57 -3.88 -12.96 -5.34
N LEU A 58 -2.58 -12.90 -5.66
CA LEU A 58 -1.53 -13.42 -4.81
C LEU A 58 -0.83 -12.30 -4.03
N VAL A 59 -0.87 -12.44 -2.71
CA VAL A 59 -0.25 -11.53 -1.74
C VAL A 59 0.63 -12.38 -0.82
N LEU A 60 1.95 -12.38 -1.02
CA LEU A 60 2.87 -13.05 -0.08
C LEU A 60 3.10 -12.16 1.16
N GLY A 61 2.02 -11.87 1.87
CA GLY A 61 1.92 -10.99 3.02
C GLY A 61 0.57 -11.19 3.73
N ASP A 62 0.35 -10.47 4.82
CA ASP A 62 -0.94 -10.49 5.52
C ASP A 62 -2.01 -9.77 4.69
N ILE A 63 -3.11 -10.47 4.39
CA ILE A 63 -4.21 -9.94 3.58
C ILE A 63 -4.80 -8.71 4.27
N GLY A 64 -5.00 -8.75 5.59
CA GLY A 64 -5.59 -7.64 6.36
C GLY A 64 -4.78 -6.34 6.28
N GLN A 65 -3.47 -6.44 6.02
CA GLN A 65 -2.56 -5.30 5.87
C GLN A 65 -2.24 -4.94 4.42
N SER A 66 -2.96 -5.53 3.46
CA SER A 66 -2.74 -5.31 2.02
C SER A 66 -3.97 -4.66 1.35
N PRO A 67 -4.32 -3.42 1.69
CA PRO A 67 -5.60 -2.79 1.31
C PRO A 67 -5.81 -2.73 -0.20
N ARG A 68 -4.80 -2.36 -0.99
CA ARG A 68 -4.89 -2.33 -2.46
C ARG A 68 -5.31 -3.66 -3.06
N MET A 69 -4.78 -4.78 -2.56
CA MET A 69 -5.15 -6.11 -3.06
C MET A 69 -6.56 -6.52 -2.66
N GLN A 70 -7.01 -6.07 -1.49
CA GLN A 70 -8.40 -6.22 -1.07
C GLN A 70 -9.34 -5.37 -1.95
N TYR A 71 -8.94 -4.15 -2.33
CA TYR A 71 -9.70 -3.30 -3.23
C TYR A 71 -9.78 -3.86 -4.65
N HIS A 72 -8.69 -4.45 -5.17
CA HIS A 72 -8.76 -5.25 -6.40
C HIS A 72 -9.82 -6.35 -6.32
N ALA A 73 -9.82 -7.14 -5.25
CA ALA A 73 -10.80 -8.22 -5.06
C ALA A 73 -12.24 -7.71 -5.04
N LEU A 74 -12.48 -6.59 -4.34
CA LEU A 74 -13.79 -5.95 -4.25
C LEU A 74 -14.24 -5.39 -5.60
N SER A 75 -13.38 -4.67 -6.32
CA SER A 75 -13.72 -4.09 -7.63
C SER A 75 -13.93 -5.17 -8.70
N ILE A 76 -13.19 -6.28 -8.64
CA ILE A 76 -13.43 -7.46 -9.47
C ILE A 76 -14.83 -8.02 -9.21
N ALA A 77 -15.18 -8.27 -7.95
CA ALA A 77 -16.49 -8.79 -7.58
C ALA A 77 -17.63 -7.83 -7.94
N LYS A 78 -17.43 -6.52 -7.72
CA LYS A 78 -18.38 -5.47 -8.05
C LYS A 78 -18.70 -5.42 -9.55
N ASN A 79 -17.71 -5.70 -10.41
CA ASN A 79 -17.88 -5.71 -11.86
C ASN A 79 -18.29 -7.08 -12.44
N GLY A 80 -18.69 -8.03 -11.59
CA GLY A 80 -19.20 -9.35 -12.00
C GLY A 80 -18.11 -10.41 -12.21
N GLY A 81 -16.88 -10.18 -11.74
CA GLY A 81 -15.83 -11.19 -11.73
C GLY A 81 -15.84 -12.04 -10.44
N PHE A 82 -15.11 -13.15 -10.45
CA PHE A 82 -14.80 -13.92 -9.24
C PHE A 82 -13.36 -13.67 -8.83
N ALA A 83 -13.13 -13.22 -7.59
CA ALA A 83 -11.80 -13.00 -7.04
C ALA A 83 -11.43 -14.07 -6.01
N GLU A 84 -10.28 -14.71 -6.17
CA GLU A 84 -9.71 -15.59 -5.14
C GLU A 84 -8.41 -14.97 -4.60
N ILE A 85 -8.45 -14.45 -3.37
CA ILE A 85 -7.30 -13.83 -2.72
C ILE A 85 -6.50 -14.86 -1.90
N ILE A 86 -5.19 -14.91 -2.13
CA ILE A 86 -4.26 -15.89 -1.61
C ILE A 86 -3.18 -15.15 -0.82
N GLY A 87 -3.08 -15.41 0.47
CA GLY A 87 -2.11 -14.72 1.34
C GLY A 87 -2.16 -15.20 2.79
N TYR A 88 -1.35 -14.62 3.65
CA TYR A 88 -1.43 -14.90 5.09
C TYR A 88 -2.70 -14.25 5.68
N ARG A 89 -3.29 -14.89 6.69
CA ARG A 89 -4.45 -14.36 7.41
C ARG A 89 -4.06 -14.18 8.87
N GLU A 90 -3.32 -13.11 9.14
CA GLU A 90 -2.83 -12.77 10.49
C GLU A 90 -3.71 -11.69 11.13
N SER A 91 -4.21 -10.75 10.32
CA SER A 91 -5.17 -9.72 10.72
C SER A 91 -6.51 -9.91 10.01
N ASP A 92 -7.56 -9.29 10.56
CA ASP A 92 -8.89 -9.34 9.94
C ASP A 92 -8.90 -8.56 8.61
N PRO A 93 -9.35 -9.19 7.50
CA PRO A 93 -9.54 -8.50 6.24
C PRO A 93 -10.76 -7.57 6.30
N HIS A 94 -10.85 -6.67 5.33
CA HIS A 94 -11.96 -5.77 5.13
C HIS A 94 -13.29 -6.56 5.12
N PRO A 95 -14.32 -6.13 5.87
CA PRO A 95 -15.56 -6.90 6.02
C PRO A 95 -16.23 -7.29 4.71
N GLY A 96 -16.14 -6.41 3.70
CA GLY A 96 -16.67 -6.67 2.36
C GLY A 96 -16.05 -7.89 1.63
N LEU A 97 -14.84 -8.34 2.00
CA LEU A 97 -14.28 -9.59 1.46
C LEU A 97 -14.95 -10.82 2.07
N LEU A 98 -15.38 -10.73 3.33
CA LEU A 98 -15.95 -11.86 4.07
C LEU A 98 -17.43 -12.07 3.74
N THR A 99 -18.13 -11.01 3.35
CA THR A 99 -19.58 -11.05 3.05
C THR A 99 -19.89 -11.29 1.58
N ASN A 100 -18.92 -11.15 0.67
CA ASN A 100 -19.14 -11.24 -0.77
C ASN A 100 -18.97 -12.67 -1.30
N SER A 101 -20.05 -13.25 -1.85
CA SER A 101 -20.05 -14.61 -2.40
C SER A 101 -19.19 -14.80 -3.66
N SER A 102 -18.83 -13.71 -4.33
CA SER A 102 -17.93 -13.71 -5.51
C SER A 102 -16.46 -13.55 -5.12
N ILE A 103 -16.14 -13.59 -3.81
CA ILE A 103 -14.79 -13.54 -3.28
C ILE A 103 -14.51 -14.79 -2.45
N ALA A 104 -13.36 -15.42 -2.69
CA ALA A 104 -12.84 -16.49 -1.84
C ALA A 104 -11.48 -16.11 -1.25
N ILE A 105 -11.24 -16.51 0.00
CA ILE A 105 -9.95 -16.32 0.67
C ILE A 105 -9.30 -17.69 0.84
N THR A 106 -8.12 -17.87 0.24
CA THR A 106 -7.31 -19.09 0.36
C THR A 106 -6.04 -18.80 1.15
N PRO A 107 -6.01 -19.10 2.46
CA PRO A 107 -4.89 -18.71 3.33
C PRO A 107 -3.63 -19.56 3.07
N ILE A 108 -2.48 -18.90 3.09
CA ILE A 108 -1.15 -19.53 3.08
C ILE A 108 -0.79 -19.94 4.52
N PRO A 109 -0.45 -21.21 4.77
CA PRO A 109 0.02 -21.63 6.10
C PRO A 109 1.36 -20.98 6.45
N PRO A 110 1.49 -20.36 7.64
CA PRO A 110 2.76 -19.80 8.08
C PRO A 110 3.79 -20.91 8.33
N PRO A 111 5.09 -20.64 8.18
CA PRO A 111 6.12 -21.61 8.51
C PRO A 111 6.03 -22.01 9.99
N PRO A 112 6.38 -23.25 10.36
CA PRO A 112 6.34 -23.73 11.73
C PRO A 112 7.06 -22.78 12.70
N ARG A 113 6.46 -22.52 13.86
CA ARG A 113 7.03 -21.62 14.89
C ARG A 113 8.46 -21.99 15.30
N ARG A 114 8.84 -23.27 15.22
CA ARG A 114 10.19 -23.77 15.52
C ARG A 114 11.28 -23.17 14.62
N PHE A 115 10.92 -22.65 13.43
CA PHE A 115 11.85 -21.98 12.53
C PHE A 115 11.98 -20.48 12.84
N GLN A 116 11.16 -19.92 13.74
CA GLN A 116 11.29 -18.54 14.21
C GLN A 116 12.34 -18.49 15.32
N THR A 117 13.42 -17.74 15.08
CA THR A 117 14.52 -17.61 16.04
C THR A 117 15.09 -16.20 15.98
N SER A 118 15.48 -15.69 17.14
CA SER A 118 16.22 -14.43 17.29
C SER A 118 17.74 -14.62 17.22
N ASN A 119 18.22 -15.88 17.22
CA ASN A 119 19.65 -16.19 17.14
C ASN A 119 20.14 -16.11 15.69
N LYS A 120 21.17 -15.28 15.43
CA LYS A 120 21.73 -15.05 14.09
C LYS A 120 22.22 -16.33 13.40
N LEU A 121 22.79 -17.28 14.13
CA LEU A 121 23.31 -18.52 13.56
C LEU A 121 22.18 -19.49 13.17
N LEU A 122 21.19 -19.65 14.05
CA LEU A 122 19.99 -20.43 13.74
C LEU A 122 19.15 -19.78 12.64
N PHE A 123 19.17 -18.45 12.54
CA PHE A 123 18.52 -17.72 11.46
C PHE A 123 19.13 -18.08 10.10
N LEU A 124 20.46 -18.19 10.00
CA LEU A 124 21.14 -18.60 8.76
C LEU A 124 20.69 -19.99 8.30
N LEU A 125 20.44 -20.91 9.24
CA LEU A 125 20.00 -22.28 8.94
C LEU A 125 18.48 -22.36 8.65
N PHE A 126 17.65 -21.63 9.40
CA PHE A 126 16.19 -21.68 9.26
C PHE A 126 15.65 -20.79 8.13
N ALA A 127 16.34 -19.73 7.72
CA ALA A 127 15.87 -18.86 6.64
C ALA A 127 15.70 -19.62 5.31
N PRO A 128 16.65 -20.46 4.85
CA PRO A 128 16.45 -21.31 3.67
C PRO A 128 15.26 -22.28 3.83
N LEU A 129 15.09 -22.90 5.00
CA LEU A 129 13.96 -23.81 5.26
C LEU A 129 12.61 -23.09 5.17
N LYS A 130 12.53 -21.85 5.66
CA LYS A 130 11.32 -21.01 5.50
C LYS A 130 11.03 -20.70 4.04
N VAL A 131 12.06 -20.38 3.25
CA VAL A 131 11.90 -20.12 1.81
C VAL A 131 11.43 -21.38 1.09
N ILE A 132 12.01 -22.55 1.38
CA ILE A 132 11.56 -23.84 0.82
C ILE A 132 10.10 -24.11 1.19
N TRP A 133 9.72 -23.90 2.46
CA TRP A 133 8.34 -24.02 2.91
C TRP A 133 7.40 -23.12 2.10
N GLN A 134 7.76 -21.84 1.93
CA GLN A 134 6.99 -20.90 1.12
C GLN A 134 6.89 -21.37 -0.34
N ILE A 135 7.98 -21.86 -0.94
CA ILE A 135 7.98 -22.38 -2.32
C ILE A 135 6.98 -23.55 -2.44
N CYS A 136 7.07 -24.54 -1.55
CA CYS A 136 6.21 -25.73 -1.58
C CYS A 136 4.73 -25.36 -1.43
N TYR A 137 4.38 -24.49 -0.48
CA TYR A 137 2.99 -24.11 -0.27
C TYR A 137 2.44 -23.21 -1.37
N LEU A 138 3.23 -22.26 -1.89
CA LEU A 138 2.81 -21.45 -3.03
C LEU A 138 2.57 -22.32 -4.25
N TRP A 139 3.48 -23.26 -4.53
CA TRP A 139 3.32 -24.22 -5.63
C TRP A 139 2.05 -25.06 -5.45
N PHE A 140 1.85 -25.64 -4.26
CA PHE A 140 0.70 -26.47 -3.96
C PHE A 140 -0.63 -25.69 -4.08
N ILE A 141 -0.67 -24.48 -3.51
CA ILE A 141 -1.88 -23.66 -3.48
C ILE A 141 -2.25 -23.20 -4.90
N LEU A 142 -1.28 -22.61 -5.61
CA LEU A 142 -1.51 -22.06 -6.95
C LEU A 142 -1.72 -23.16 -7.99
N GLY A 143 -1.18 -24.37 -7.79
CA GLY A 143 -1.32 -25.48 -8.74
C GLY A 143 -2.54 -26.36 -8.51
N TYR A 144 -2.83 -26.69 -7.24
CA TYR A 144 -3.73 -27.81 -6.92
C TYR A 144 -4.87 -27.45 -5.98
N ARG A 145 -4.70 -26.46 -5.09
CA ARG A 145 -5.77 -26.04 -4.17
C ARG A 145 -6.79 -25.13 -4.84
N THR A 146 -6.30 -24.24 -5.70
CA THR A 146 -7.11 -23.21 -6.36
C THR A 146 -7.57 -23.67 -7.73
N LYS A 147 -8.74 -23.20 -8.16
CA LYS A 147 -9.26 -23.47 -9.51
C LYS A 147 -8.45 -22.70 -10.55
N PRO A 148 -8.26 -23.23 -11.77
CA PRO A 148 -7.60 -22.48 -12.83
C PRO A 148 -8.34 -21.17 -13.09
N ALA A 149 -7.58 -20.11 -13.31
CA ALA A 149 -8.10 -18.77 -13.54
C ALA A 149 -7.51 -18.18 -14.82
N LYS A 150 -8.26 -17.27 -15.44
CA LYS A 150 -7.80 -16.53 -16.62
C LYS A 150 -6.62 -15.63 -16.26
N TRP A 151 -6.67 -15.03 -15.07
CA TRP A 151 -5.69 -14.04 -14.60
C TRP A 151 -5.12 -14.44 -13.23
N LEU A 152 -3.81 -14.25 -13.08
CA LEU A 152 -3.12 -14.21 -11.79
C LEU A 152 -2.54 -12.80 -11.58
N LEU A 153 -3.11 -12.05 -10.65
CA LEU A 153 -2.66 -10.74 -10.21
C LEU A 153 -1.72 -10.91 -9.01
N LEU A 154 -0.45 -10.56 -9.17
CA LEU A 154 0.58 -10.73 -8.15
C LEU A 154 0.97 -9.36 -7.56
N GLN A 155 0.90 -9.22 -6.24
CA GLN A 155 1.51 -8.09 -5.53
C GLN A 155 3.03 -8.22 -5.50
N ASN A 156 3.75 -7.19 -5.97
CA ASN A 156 5.18 -7.05 -5.77
C ASN A 156 5.50 -5.73 -5.05
N PRO A 157 6.27 -5.73 -3.95
CA PRO A 157 6.96 -6.86 -3.29
C PRO A 157 6.05 -7.71 -2.36
N PRO A 158 6.51 -8.89 -1.86
CA PRO A 158 7.85 -9.46 -2.02
C PRO A 158 8.03 -10.26 -3.31
N SER A 159 9.18 -10.05 -3.95
CA SER A 159 9.55 -10.66 -5.22
C SER A 159 10.08 -12.08 -5.07
N LEU A 160 10.84 -12.36 -4.01
CA LEU A 160 11.42 -13.67 -3.70
C LEU A 160 10.53 -14.46 -2.71
N PRO A 161 10.17 -15.73 -2.99
CA PRO A 161 10.33 -16.49 -4.24
C PRO A 161 9.16 -16.30 -5.24
N THR A 162 8.24 -15.38 -4.92
CA THR A 162 6.90 -15.28 -5.52
C THR A 162 6.90 -15.12 -7.04
N LEU A 163 7.78 -14.26 -7.60
CA LEU A 163 7.80 -13.97 -9.04
C LEU A 163 8.11 -15.23 -9.87
N ALA A 164 9.11 -16.02 -9.45
CA ALA A 164 9.49 -17.23 -10.16
C ALA A 164 8.36 -18.28 -10.13
N ILE A 165 7.73 -18.47 -8.98
CA ILE A 165 6.64 -19.45 -8.80
C ILE A 165 5.41 -19.02 -9.60
N ALA A 166 5.01 -17.74 -9.50
CA ALA A 166 3.87 -17.22 -10.24
C ALA A 166 4.07 -17.37 -11.76
N LYS A 167 5.26 -17.04 -12.27
CA LYS A 167 5.61 -17.19 -13.69
C LYS A 167 5.55 -18.65 -14.15
N ALA A 168 6.16 -19.56 -13.38
CA ALA A 168 6.14 -20.99 -13.69
C ALA A 168 4.70 -21.54 -13.67
N MET A 169 3.90 -21.17 -12.68
CA MET A 169 2.53 -21.63 -12.56
C MET A 169 1.65 -21.08 -13.67
N CYS A 170 1.79 -19.79 -14.03
CA CYS A 170 1.07 -19.21 -15.15
C CYS A 170 1.35 -19.94 -16.47
N PHE A 171 2.62 -20.30 -16.72
CA PHE A 171 2.98 -21.12 -17.88
C PHE A 171 2.30 -22.50 -17.84
N LEU A 172 2.39 -23.21 -16.71
CA LEU A 172 1.82 -24.55 -16.58
C LEU A 172 0.29 -24.56 -16.71
N ARG A 173 -0.38 -23.52 -16.21
CA ARG A 173 -1.85 -23.43 -16.16
C ARG A 173 -2.47 -22.69 -17.33
N ASN A 174 -1.71 -22.18 -18.30
CA ASN A 174 -2.23 -21.29 -19.34
C ASN A 174 -2.95 -20.05 -18.75
N THR A 175 -2.42 -19.51 -17.66
CA THR A 175 -2.96 -18.35 -16.94
C THR A 175 -2.15 -17.10 -17.30
N LYS A 176 -2.82 -15.96 -17.47
CA LYS A 176 -2.16 -14.69 -17.76
C LYS A 176 -1.66 -14.03 -16.46
N LEU A 177 -0.35 -13.81 -16.36
CA LEU A 177 0.26 -13.11 -15.22
C LEU A 177 0.14 -11.59 -15.35
N ILE A 178 -0.37 -10.93 -14.30
CA ILE A 178 -0.28 -9.48 -14.08
C ILE A 178 0.57 -9.24 -12.84
N ILE A 179 1.55 -8.36 -12.91
CA ILE A 179 2.34 -7.96 -11.74
C ILE A 179 1.93 -6.54 -11.35
N ASP A 180 1.41 -6.38 -10.14
CA ASP A 180 1.13 -5.09 -9.52
C ASP A 180 2.33 -4.63 -8.70
N TRP A 181 3.02 -3.61 -9.18
CA TRP A 181 4.25 -3.08 -8.59
C TRP A 181 3.93 -1.90 -7.66
N HIS A 182 4.30 -2.06 -6.41
CA HIS A 182 4.15 -1.04 -5.36
C HIS A 182 5.48 -0.42 -4.96
N ASN A 183 6.55 -1.21 -5.06
CA ASN A 183 7.93 -0.84 -4.79
C ASN A 183 8.85 -1.92 -5.37
N PHE A 184 10.16 -1.81 -5.18
CA PHE A 184 11.12 -2.87 -5.49
C PHE A 184 11.53 -3.63 -4.24
N GLY A 185 11.47 -4.96 -4.28
CA GLY A 185 11.92 -5.81 -3.19
C GLY A 185 13.40 -5.62 -2.89
N TYR A 186 14.23 -5.38 -3.91
CA TYR A 186 15.66 -5.12 -3.70
C TYR A 186 15.92 -3.80 -2.96
N SER A 187 15.12 -2.75 -3.19
CA SER A 187 15.31 -1.45 -2.54
C SER A 187 14.95 -1.52 -1.06
N ILE A 188 13.86 -2.23 -0.72
CA ILE A 188 13.49 -2.50 0.68
C ILE A 188 14.59 -3.31 1.38
N LEU A 189 15.17 -4.31 0.70
CA LEU A 189 16.29 -5.08 1.25
C LEU A 189 17.54 -4.19 1.48
N SER A 190 17.75 -3.19 0.61
CA SER A 190 18.87 -2.26 0.72
C SER A 190 18.83 -1.39 1.98
N LEU A 191 17.64 -1.09 2.51
CA LEU A 191 17.50 -0.37 3.79
C LEU A 191 18.08 -1.16 4.97
N LYS A 192 18.04 -2.51 4.90
CA LYS A 192 18.53 -3.38 5.99
C LYS A 192 20.00 -3.75 5.85
N LEU A 193 20.45 -4.02 4.62
CA LEU A 193 21.79 -4.55 4.36
C LEU A 193 22.77 -3.53 3.77
N GLY A 194 22.27 -2.37 3.35
CA GLY A 194 23.02 -1.37 2.60
C GLY A 194 23.03 -1.65 1.08
N PRO A 195 23.07 -0.60 0.24
CA PRO A 195 22.97 -0.73 -1.21
C PRO A 195 24.14 -1.48 -1.87
N ALA A 196 25.33 -1.48 -1.23
CA ALA A 196 26.51 -2.17 -1.73
C ALA A 196 26.49 -3.69 -1.49
N HIS A 197 25.56 -4.19 -0.68
CA HIS A 197 25.55 -5.59 -0.23
C HIS A 197 25.28 -6.57 -1.40
N PRO A 198 26.03 -7.68 -1.54
CA PRO A 198 25.87 -8.63 -2.66
C PRO A 198 24.43 -9.18 -2.80
N LEU A 199 23.77 -9.51 -1.69
CA LEU A 199 22.38 -9.98 -1.71
C LEU A 199 21.39 -8.96 -2.30
N VAL A 200 21.64 -7.65 -2.14
CA VAL A 200 20.80 -6.61 -2.75
C VAL A 200 20.96 -6.62 -4.26
N LYS A 201 22.19 -6.74 -4.76
CA LYS A 201 22.48 -6.87 -6.20
C LYS A 201 21.85 -8.12 -6.80
N ILE A 202 21.97 -9.26 -6.11
CA ILE A 202 21.34 -10.53 -6.53
C ILE A 202 19.82 -10.40 -6.55
N SER A 203 19.23 -9.82 -5.50
CA SER A 203 17.78 -9.58 -5.42
C SER A 203 17.30 -8.67 -6.56
N LYS A 204 18.07 -7.63 -6.91
CA LYS A 204 17.77 -6.75 -8.05
C LYS A 204 17.74 -7.53 -9.37
N ILE A 205 18.77 -8.33 -9.64
CA ILE A 205 18.85 -9.16 -10.85
C ILE A 205 17.67 -10.13 -10.91
N TYR A 206 17.39 -10.82 -9.81
CA TYR A 206 16.27 -11.77 -9.72
C TYR A 206 14.93 -11.09 -10.01
N GLU A 207 14.66 -9.95 -9.35
CA GLU A 207 13.39 -9.23 -9.45
C GLU A 207 13.09 -8.82 -10.89
N PHE A 208 14.06 -8.25 -11.59
CA PHE A 208 13.87 -7.86 -12.99
C PHE A 208 13.89 -9.04 -13.97
N PHE A 209 14.70 -10.08 -13.72
CA PHE A 209 14.71 -11.26 -14.59
C PHE A 209 13.36 -11.99 -14.59
N PHE A 210 12.77 -12.23 -13.42
CA PHE A 210 11.47 -12.89 -13.34
C PHE A 210 10.31 -11.90 -13.60
N GLY A 211 10.47 -10.64 -13.22
CA GLY A 211 9.46 -9.60 -13.37
C GLY A 211 9.26 -9.07 -14.79
N ARG A 212 10.22 -9.21 -15.71
CA ARG A 212 10.14 -8.57 -17.04
C ARG A 212 9.08 -9.13 -17.99
N ASN A 213 8.80 -10.43 -17.92
CA ASN A 213 7.96 -11.12 -18.91
C ASN A 213 6.60 -11.53 -18.29
N ALA A 214 5.80 -10.56 -17.88
CA ALA A 214 4.39 -10.78 -17.53
C ALA A 214 3.49 -10.39 -18.71
N THR A 215 2.20 -10.72 -18.61
CA THR A 215 1.20 -10.33 -19.63
C THR A 215 0.95 -8.84 -19.60
N ALA A 216 0.90 -8.26 -18.39
CA ALA A 216 0.78 -6.84 -18.14
C ALA A 216 1.36 -6.49 -16.77
N HIS A 217 1.60 -5.20 -16.56
CA HIS A 217 2.07 -4.64 -15.31
C HIS A 217 1.14 -3.51 -14.87
N LEU A 218 0.85 -3.46 -13.58
CA LEU A 218 0.25 -2.30 -12.93
C LEU A 218 1.32 -1.62 -12.09
N THR A 219 1.38 -0.29 -12.09
CA THR A 219 2.32 0.47 -11.25
C THR A 219 1.58 1.51 -10.43
N VAL A 220 1.96 1.69 -9.17
CA VAL A 220 1.39 2.74 -8.29
C VAL A 220 1.66 4.17 -8.81
N THR A 221 2.71 4.33 -9.61
CA THR A 221 3.22 5.62 -10.10
C THR A 221 3.68 5.53 -11.55
N LYS A 222 3.78 6.69 -12.19
CA LYS A 222 4.43 6.88 -13.47
C LYS A 222 5.94 6.72 -13.35
N ALA A 223 6.56 7.23 -12.28
CA ALA A 223 7.99 7.04 -12.02
C ALA A 223 8.38 5.55 -11.98
N LEU A 224 7.59 4.71 -11.31
CA LEU A 224 7.83 3.25 -11.29
C LEU A 224 7.62 2.61 -12.67
N SER A 225 6.64 3.09 -13.44
CA SER A 225 6.43 2.68 -14.84
C SER A 225 7.64 3.02 -15.72
N ASP A 226 8.24 4.19 -15.52
CA ASP A 226 9.42 4.64 -16.24
C ASP A 226 10.65 3.79 -15.91
N VAL A 227 10.86 3.43 -14.64
CA VAL A 227 11.92 2.47 -14.27
C VAL A 227 11.74 1.12 -14.98
N LEU A 228 10.51 0.60 -15.05
CA LEU A 228 10.26 -0.69 -15.73
C LEU A 228 10.49 -0.61 -17.24
N THR A 229 10.02 0.46 -17.88
CA THR A 229 10.02 0.58 -19.34
C THR A 229 11.36 1.11 -19.87
N GLN A 230 11.91 2.15 -19.26
CA GLN A 230 13.12 2.84 -19.72
C GLN A 230 14.39 2.14 -19.20
N ASP A 231 14.49 1.87 -17.90
CA ASP A 231 15.72 1.32 -17.31
C ASP A 231 15.83 -0.20 -17.48
N HIS A 232 14.69 -0.90 -17.50
CA HIS A 232 14.64 -2.37 -17.49
C HIS A 232 14.01 -2.99 -18.75
N GLY A 233 13.55 -2.17 -19.69
CA GLY A 233 13.14 -2.61 -21.03
C GLY A 233 11.95 -3.57 -21.04
N VAL A 234 11.00 -3.41 -20.11
CA VAL A 234 9.72 -4.14 -20.13
C VAL A 234 8.92 -3.73 -21.36
N THR A 235 8.52 -4.69 -22.19
CA THR A 235 7.81 -4.46 -23.47
C THR A 235 6.31 -4.77 -23.41
N SER A 236 5.88 -5.54 -22.41
CA SER A 236 4.47 -5.78 -22.10
C SER A 236 3.78 -4.48 -21.64
N PRO A 237 2.45 -4.36 -21.77
CA PRO A 237 1.72 -3.19 -21.29
C PRO A 237 2.02 -2.88 -19.82
N VAL A 238 2.46 -1.65 -19.56
CA VAL A 238 2.66 -1.10 -18.20
C VAL A 238 1.64 0.00 -17.99
N LEU A 239 0.65 -0.25 -17.14
CA LEU A 239 -0.45 0.66 -16.88
C LEU A 239 -0.25 1.29 -15.49
N VAL A 240 -0.27 2.61 -15.43
CA VAL A 240 -0.22 3.34 -14.16
C VAL A 240 -1.59 3.29 -13.51
N LEU A 241 -1.68 2.63 -12.36
CA LEU A 241 -2.88 2.56 -11.53
C LEU A 241 -2.54 3.17 -10.18
N HIS A 242 -2.86 4.46 -10.02
CA HIS A 242 -2.63 5.17 -8.76
C HIS A 242 -3.54 4.62 -7.66
N ASP A 243 -3.03 4.62 -6.44
CA ASP A 243 -3.88 4.43 -5.27
C ASP A 243 -4.75 5.66 -5.04
N ARG A 244 -5.95 5.44 -4.49
CA ARG A 244 -6.92 6.50 -4.21
C ARG A 244 -7.51 6.33 -2.80
N PRO A 245 -8.00 7.42 -2.19
CA PRO A 245 -8.45 7.37 -0.81
C PRO A 245 -9.64 6.42 -0.60
N ALA A 246 -9.59 5.67 0.50
CA ALA A 246 -10.68 4.77 0.89
C ALA A 246 -11.97 5.56 1.17
N GLY A 247 -13.12 4.93 0.93
CA GLY A 247 -14.43 5.59 1.03
C GLY A 247 -14.81 6.09 2.44
N HIS A 248 -14.18 5.59 3.50
CA HIS A 248 -14.44 6.04 4.87
C HIS A 248 -13.71 7.34 5.24
N PHE A 249 -12.70 7.75 4.46
CA PHE A 249 -12.11 9.09 4.59
C PHE A 249 -12.99 10.08 3.84
N GLN A 250 -13.64 10.97 4.60
CA GLN A 250 -14.56 11.97 4.09
C GLN A 250 -14.35 13.30 4.81
N PRO A 251 -14.48 14.44 4.11
CA PRO A 251 -14.43 15.74 4.73
C PRO A 251 -15.62 15.96 5.68
N LEU A 252 -15.41 16.77 6.72
CA LEU A 252 -16.44 17.10 7.70
C LEU A 252 -17.08 18.46 7.41
N SER A 253 -18.40 18.55 7.65
CA SER A 253 -19.07 19.84 7.76
C SER A 253 -18.60 20.59 9.02
N VAL A 254 -18.76 21.91 9.04
CA VAL A 254 -18.34 22.76 10.17
C VAL A 254 -18.92 22.29 11.50
N ASN A 255 -20.21 21.93 11.53
CA ASN A 255 -20.87 21.44 12.74
C ASN A 255 -20.29 20.11 13.21
N ARG A 256 -20.06 19.17 12.28
CA ARG A 256 -19.47 17.85 12.60
C ARG A 256 -18.02 18.00 13.06
N ARG A 257 -17.23 18.88 12.44
CA ARG A 257 -15.88 19.23 12.90
C ARG A 257 -15.91 19.70 14.35
N SER A 258 -16.84 20.59 14.71
CA SER A 258 -16.97 21.06 16.10
C SER A 258 -17.27 19.93 17.08
N THR A 259 -18.18 19.01 16.73
CA THR A 259 -18.49 17.83 17.56
C THR A 259 -17.27 16.95 17.77
N VAL A 260 -16.54 16.63 16.68
CA VAL A 260 -15.34 15.79 16.73
C VAL A 260 -14.25 16.42 17.61
N LEU A 261 -14.02 17.72 17.46
CA LEU A 261 -13.05 18.44 18.28
C LEU A 261 -13.36 18.32 19.77
N SER A 262 -14.63 18.36 20.15
CA SER A 262 -15.06 18.23 21.55
C SER A 262 -15.13 16.78 22.05
N SER A 263 -15.20 15.77 21.16
CA SER A 263 -15.38 14.37 21.55
C SER A 263 -14.07 13.60 21.71
N LEU A 264 -13.04 13.91 20.92
CA LEU A 264 -11.78 13.18 20.98
C LEU A 264 -10.91 13.69 22.13
N GLY A 265 -10.42 12.77 22.98
CA GLY A 265 -9.65 13.14 24.18
C GLY A 265 -8.40 13.99 23.91
N VAL A 266 -7.79 13.86 22.72
CA VAL A 266 -6.61 14.65 22.32
C VAL A 266 -6.94 16.06 21.83
N THR A 267 -8.17 16.34 21.41
CA THR A 267 -8.59 17.67 20.94
C THR A 267 -9.55 18.38 21.90
N ALA A 268 -10.30 17.63 22.71
CA ALA A 268 -11.34 18.17 23.58
C ALA A 268 -10.85 19.32 24.50
N PRO A 269 -9.66 19.24 25.14
CA PRO A 269 -9.16 20.34 25.97
C PRO A 269 -8.85 21.63 25.19
N TYR A 270 -8.67 21.53 23.88
CA TYR A 270 -8.27 22.62 22.99
C TYR A 270 -9.39 23.07 22.06
N ALA A 271 -10.56 22.43 22.11
CA ALA A 271 -11.63 22.59 21.12
C ALA A 271 -12.06 24.05 20.92
N ASP A 272 -12.24 24.82 22.00
CA ASP A 272 -12.58 26.25 21.92
C ASP A 272 -11.49 27.08 21.24
N SER A 273 -10.22 26.83 21.59
CA SER A 273 -9.06 27.52 21.00
C SER A 273 -8.85 27.17 19.53
N ILE A 274 -9.23 25.95 19.12
CA ILE A 274 -9.19 25.54 17.71
C ILE A 274 -10.34 26.20 16.94
N ARG A 275 -11.54 26.28 17.55
CA ARG A 275 -12.71 26.94 16.93
C ARG A 275 -12.50 28.42 16.67
N ASN A 276 -11.89 29.14 17.61
CA ASN A 276 -11.64 30.58 17.47
C ASN A 276 -10.34 30.91 16.72
N GLY A 277 -9.58 29.89 16.28
CA GLY A 277 -8.35 30.04 15.50
C GLY A 277 -7.10 30.40 16.31
N ALA A 278 -7.18 30.48 17.65
CA ALA A 278 -6.02 30.71 18.52
C ALA A 278 -5.05 29.52 18.54
N THR A 279 -5.55 28.31 18.25
CA THR A 279 -4.76 27.08 18.12
C THR A 279 -5.02 26.45 16.76
N LYS A 280 -3.95 26.02 16.08
CA LYS A 280 -4.01 25.25 14.84
C LYS A 280 -3.73 23.78 15.13
N LEU A 281 -4.56 22.89 14.59
CA LEU A 281 -4.44 21.45 14.75
C LEU A 281 -3.67 20.88 13.56
N ILE A 282 -2.47 20.36 13.81
CA ILE A 282 -1.71 19.60 12.81
C ILE A 282 -1.67 18.13 13.18
N ILE A 283 -1.62 17.26 12.18
CA ILE A 283 -1.55 15.82 12.36
C ILE A 283 -0.46 15.18 11.53
N SER A 284 0.30 14.27 12.15
CA SER A 284 1.25 13.40 11.45
C SER A 284 0.86 11.94 11.68
N SER A 285 0.67 11.20 10.58
CA SER A 285 0.34 9.78 10.62
C SER A 285 1.58 8.96 10.27
N THR A 286 2.02 8.06 11.15
CA THR A 286 3.33 7.40 11.03
C THR A 286 3.33 5.95 11.48
N SER A 287 4.29 5.19 10.96
CA SER A 287 4.62 3.83 11.39
C SER A 287 5.79 3.80 12.39
N TRP A 288 6.33 4.94 12.81
CA TRP A 288 7.50 5.08 13.71
C TRP A 288 8.68 4.19 13.30
N THR A 289 8.88 4.04 11.98
CA THR A 289 9.95 3.25 11.41
C THR A 289 11.17 4.14 11.11
N PRO A 290 12.39 3.56 11.04
CA PRO A 290 13.61 4.35 10.86
C PRO A 290 13.70 5.20 9.57
N ASP A 291 12.87 4.89 8.58
CA ASP A 291 12.71 5.65 7.32
C ASP A 291 11.90 6.94 7.48
N GLU A 292 11.24 7.15 8.61
CA GLU A 292 10.54 8.40 8.95
C GLU A 292 11.33 9.16 10.04
N ASP A 293 12.17 10.13 9.64
CA ASP A 293 12.96 10.94 10.57
C ASP A 293 12.11 12.02 11.25
N PHE A 294 11.53 11.69 12.41
CA PHE A 294 10.74 12.61 13.22
C PHE A 294 11.56 13.75 13.83
N SER A 295 12.89 13.69 13.80
CA SER A 295 13.74 14.82 14.19
C SER A 295 13.36 16.06 13.38
N LEU A 296 13.06 15.91 12.09
CA LEU A 296 12.68 17.00 11.21
C LEU A 296 11.45 17.76 11.71
N LEU A 297 10.40 17.04 12.11
CA LEU A 297 9.17 17.64 12.64
C LEU A 297 9.41 18.26 14.01
N LEU A 298 10.10 17.55 14.92
CA LEU A 298 10.35 18.05 16.27
C LEU A 298 11.20 19.32 16.27
N ASP A 299 12.27 19.34 15.48
CA ASP A 299 13.16 20.50 15.37
C ASP A 299 12.44 21.68 14.71
N ALA A 300 11.59 21.42 13.69
CA ALA A 300 10.82 22.49 13.06
C ALA A 300 9.79 23.12 14.00
N LEU A 301 9.19 22.31 14.90
CA LEU A 301 8.29 22.78 15.94
C LEU A 301 9.00 23.58 17.03
N VAL A 302 10.24 23.22 17.38
CA VAL A 302 11.09 24.02 18.29
C VAL A 302 11.43 25.37 17.65
N ASP A 303 11.82 25.38 16.39
CA ASP A 303 12.11 26.62 15.66
C ASP A 303 10.86 27.50 15.52
N TYR A 304 9.69 26.90 15.27
CA TYR A 304 8.41 27.60 15.26
C TYR A 304 8.10 28.21 16.63
N ALA A 305 8.27 27.45 17.72
CA ALA A 305 8.05 27.90 19.08
C ALA A 305 8.92 29.12 19.40
N ALA A 306 10.22 29.07 19.06
CA ALA A 306 11.14 30.19 19.24
C ALA A 306 10.68 31.45 18.50
N ARG A 307 10.26 31.33 17.23
CA ARG A 307 9.76 32.46 16.44
C ARG A 307 8.45 33.04 16.99
N SER A 308 7.57 32.20 17.51
CA SER A 308 6.26 32.61 18.06
C SER A 308 6.37 33.57 19.27
N THR A 309 7.50 33.58 19.95
CA THR A 309 7.76 34.46 21.11
C THR A 309 8.20 35.86 20.71
N THR A 310 8.56 36.07 19.44
CA THR A 310 9.02 37.38 18.98
C THR A 310 7.82 38.33 18.80
N ARG A 311 7.91 39.55 19.37
CA ARG A 311 6.82 40.55 19.32
C ARG A 311 6.36 40.93 17.90
N ALA A 312 7.18 40.64 16.89
CA ALA A 312 6.90 40.95 15.49
C ALA A 312 5.91 39.97 14.83
N THR A 313 5.72 38.76 15.35
CA THR A 313 4.92 37.71 14.71
C THR A 313 3.83 37.18 15.65
N LYS A 314 2.56 37.53 15.37
CA LYS A 314 1.40 37.00 16.10
C LYS A 314 1.01 35.63 15.54
N LEU A 315 1.75 34.59 15.92
CA LEU A 315 1.51 33.21 15.49
C LEU A 315 0.54 32.49 16.44
N PRO A 316 -0.35 31.61 15.93
CA PRO A 316 -1.22 30.81 16.79
C PRO A 316 -0.44 29.70 17.49
N ASN A 317 -1.04 29.15 18.55
CA ASN A 317 -0.55 27.93 19.16
C ASN A 317 -0.67 26.76 18.17
N ILE A 318 0.22 25.78 18.28
CA ILE A 318 0.10 24.52 17.54
C ILE A 318 -0.27 23.41 18.50
N LEU A 319 -1.31 22.65 18.16
CA LEU A 319 -1.56 21.32 18.69
C LEU A 319 -1.14 20.31 17.62
N ALA A 320 -0.03 19.62 17.85
CA ALA A 320 0.48 18.56 16.99
C ALA A 320 0.06 17.19 17.54
N VAL A 321 -0.76 16.46 16.79
CA VAL A 321 -1.15 15.09 17.12
C VAL A 321 -0.38 14.12 16.24
N ILE A 322 0.40 13.22 16.86
CA ILE A 322 1.15 12.18 16.16
C ILE A 322 0.49 10.83 16.43
N THR A 323 0.06 10.13 15.38
CA THR A 323 -0.65 8.84 15.51
C THR A 323 0.26 7.65 15.22
N GLY A 324 -0.26 6.43 15.40
CA GLY A 324 0.41 5.21 14.96
C GLY A 324 1.30 4.51 15.99
N LYS A 325 2.00 3.48 15.51
CA LYS A 325 2.80 2.54 16.31
C LYS A 325 3.99 2.04 15.50
N GLY A 326 5.13 1.91 16.17
CA GLY A 326 6.29 1.22 15.64
C GLY A 326 7.53 1.37 16.52
N PRO A 327 8.68 0.88 16.06
CA PRO A 327 9.84 0.60 16.90
C PRO A 327 10.52 1.85 17.48
N GLN A 328 10.41 3.02 16.85
CA GLN A 328 11.05 4.25 17.33
C GLN A 328 10.14 5.14 18.19
N LYS A 329 8.90 4.71 18.47
CA LYS A 329 7.92 5.54 19.19
C LYS A 329 8.43 5.99 20.55
N GLU A 330 8.94 5.07 21.36
CA GLU A 330 9.43 5.36 22.71
C GLU A 330 10.64 6.31 22.69
N TYR A 331 11.52 6.15 21.69
CA TYR A 331 12.65 7.05 21.50
C TYR A 331 12.19 8.50 21.30
N TYR A 332 11.26 8.74 20.37
CA TYR A 332 10.78 10.10 20.11
C TYR A 332 9.90 10.66 21.24
N LEU A 333 9.13 9.81 21.93
CA LEU A 333 8.41 10.24 23.14
C LEU A 333 9.36 10.75 24.22
N SER A 334 10.50 10.09 24.44
CA SER A 334 11.52 10.55 25.39
C SER A 334 12.15 11.90 24.99
N ARG A 335 12.31 12.12 23.67
CA ARG A 335 12.78 13.39 23.12
C ARG A 335 11.75 14.50 23.31
N ILE A 336 10.47 14.23 23.04
CA ILE A 336 9.37 15.19 23.26
C ILE A 336 9.30 15.62 24.73
N ASP A 337 9.40 14.68 25.68
CA ASP A 337 9.42 14.99 27.11
C ASP A 337 10.62 15.88 27.49
N THR A 338 11.80 15.59 26.94
CA THR A 338 13.00 16.39 27.13
C THR A 338 12.82 17.81 26.62
N LEU A 339 12.32 17.98 25.39
CA LEU A 339 12.05 19.31 24.81
C LEU A 339 11.03 20.10 25.64
N LYS A 340 10.01 19.42 26.19
CA LYS A 340 9.01 20.03 27.07
C LYS A 340 9.62 20.51 28.39
N ARG A 341 10.44 19.67 29.05
CA ARG A 341 11.14 20.04 30.29
C ARG A 341 12.12 21.19 30.10
N GLU A 342 12.76 21.27 28.94
CA GLU A 342 13.67 22.37 28.58
C GLU A 342 12.95 23.65 28.16
N GLY A 343 11.61 23.67 28.11
CA GLY A 343 10.82 24.85 27.74
C GLY A 343 10.92 25.22 26.25
N LYS A 344 11.38 24.31 25.39
CA LYS A 344 11.59 24.56 23.95
C LYS A 344 10.32 24.52 23.10
N LEU A 345 9.19 24.15 23.69
CA LEU A 345 7.90 23.98 23.02
C LEU A 345 6.88 25.05 23.45
N LEU A 346 7.33 26.28 23.71
CA LEU A 346 6.40 27.36 24.04
C LEU A 346 5.41 27.58 22.87
N ASN A 347 4.11 27.69 23.17
CA ASN A 347 3.02 27.75 22.19
C ASN A 347 2.86 26.50 21.29
N VAL A 348 3.54 25.40 21.61
CA VAL A 348 3.42 24.12 20.90
C VAL A 348 3.08 23.01 21.88
N THR A 349 1.98 22.30 21.65
CA THR A 349 1.63 21.08 22.37
C THR A 349 1.74 19.89 21.44
N ILE A 350 2.49 18.87 21.85
CA ILE A 350 2.61 17.61 21.10
C ILE A 350 1.92 16.51 21.89
N LEU A 351 0.96 15.82 21.28
CA LEU A 351 0.26 14.67 21.83
C LEU A 351 0.40 13.46 20.91
N THR A 352 0.36 12.26 21.49
CA THR A 352 0.24 11.02 20.72
C THR A 352 -1.10 10.36 20.96
N ALA A 353 -1.71 9.82 19.90
CA ALA A 353 -2.99 9.14 19.98
C ALA A 353 -2.92 7.73 19.35
N TRP A 354 -3.60 6.78 19.99
CA TRP A 354 -3.99 5.53 19.36
C TRP A 354 -5.51 5.56 19.19
N LEU A 355 -5.98 5.51 17.95
CA LEU A 355 -7.37 5.77 17.58
C LEU A 355 -7.93 4.56 16.82
N THR A 356 -9.25 4.40 16.89
CA THR A 356 -9.97 3.54 15.94
C THR A 356 -9.86 4.14 14.53
N ILE A 357 -10.19 3.37 13.50
CA ILE A 357 -10.13 3.86 12.12
C ILE A 357 -11.11 5.01 11.90
N GLU A 358 -12.28 4.96 12.55
CA GLU A 358 -13.31 6.00 12.49
C GLU A 358 -12.87 7.30 13.18
N ASP A 359 -12.26 7.19 14.37
CA ASP A 359 -11.73 8.34 15.09
C ASP A 359 -10.52 8.94 14.37
N TYR A 360 -9.67 8.10 13.78
CA TYR A 360 -8.55 8.54 12.94
C TYR A 360 -9.04 9.32 11.72
N ALA A 361 -10.00 8.78 10.96
CA ALA A 361 -10.58 9.46 9.81
C ALA A 361 -11.25 10.80 10.21
N SER A 362 -11.97 10.81 11.33
CA SER A 362 -12.60 12.01 11.87
C SER A 362 -11.57 13.05 12.31
N LEU A 363 -10.47 12.64 12.93
CA LEU A 363 -9.38 13.53 13.34
C LEU A 363 -8.67 14.15 12.13
N LEU A 364 -8.37 13.35 11.10
CA LEU A 364 -7.80 13.87 9.85
C LEU A 364 -8.69 14.96 9.25
N ALA A 365 -10.00 14.71 9.16
CA ALA A 365 -10.95 15.66 8.58
C ALA A 365 -11.19 16.91 9.46
N ALA A 366 -10.87 16.83 10.76
CA ALA A 366 -10.97 17.94 11.69
C ALA A 366 -9.69 18.80 11.74
N ALA A 367 -8.54 18.25 11.35
CA ALA A 367 -7.25 18.93 11.36
C ALA A 367 -7.17 20.07 10.33
N ASP A 368 -6.25 21.01 10.57
CA ASP A 368 -5.98 22.15 9.69
C ASP A 368 -4.89 21.81 8.65
N LEU A 369 -3.87 21.03 9.04
CA LEU A 369 -2.77 20.63 8.16
C LEU A 369 -2.24 19.22 8.50
N GLY A 370 -2.03 18.40 7.46
CA GLY A 370 -1.33 17.13 7.56
C GLY A 370 0.18 17.28 7.36
N VAL A 371 0.96 16.48 8.07
CA VAL A 371 2.42 16.38 7.89
C VAL A 371 2.78 14.95 7.50
N SER A 372 3.50 14.79 6.38
CA SER A 372 4.03 13.51 5.93
C SER A 372 5.55 13.50 5.94
N LEU A 373 6.13 12.60 6.74
CA LEU A 373 7.59 12.36 6.79
C LEU A 373 7.99 11.14 5.98
N HIS A 374 7.05 10.57 5.22
CA HIS A 374 7.28 9.36 4.45
C HIS A 374 8.42 9.56 3.45
N THR A 375 9.36 8.62 3.43
CA THR A 375 10.41 8.57 2.43
C THR A 375 10.30 7.29 1.60
N SER A 376 10.64 7.41 0.32
CA SER A 376 10.61 6.28 -0.61
C SER A 376 11.92 5.52 -0.59
N SER A 377 11.87 4.19 -0.37
CA SER A 377 13.09 3.35 -0.45
C SER A 377 13.68 3.28 -1.86
N SER A 378 12.83 3.40 -2.89
CA SER A 378 13.21 3.35 -4.30
C SER A 378 13.24 4.73 -4.97
N GLY A 379 12.62 5.74 -4.34
CA GLY A 379 12.39 7.06 -4.92
C GLY A 379 11.09 7.15 -5.74
N VAL A 380 10.39 6.05 -5.98
CA VAL A 380 9.35 5.96 -7.03
C VAL A 380 8.02 5.37 -6.55
N ASP A 381 7.80 5.23 -5.24
CA ASP A 381 6.49 4.86 -4.66
C ASP A 381 5.74 6.10 -4.11
N LEU A 382 4.44 5.93 -3.83
CA LEU A 382 3.58 7.00 -3.31
C LEU A 382 3.63 7.08 -1.78
N PRO A 383 3.53 8.30 -1.21
CA PRO A 383 3.37 8.48 0.23
C PRO A 383 1.93 8.13 0.64
N MET A 384 1.67 6.84 0.88
CA MET A 384 0.32 6.28 1.04
C MET A 384 -0.54 6.99 2.12
N LYS A 385 0.08 7.53 3.18
CA LYS A 385 -0.66 8.26 4.23
C LYS A 385 -1.23 9.60 3.78
N VAL A 386 -0.70 10.19 2.70
CA VAL A 386 -1.24 11.41 2.09
C VAL A 386 -2.62 11.15 1.46
N LEU A 387 -2.86 9.94 0.96
CA LEU A 387 -4.18 9.57 0.40
C LEU A 387 -5.28 9.63 1.46
N ASP A 388 -5.02 9.12 2.68
CA ASP A 388 -5.97 9.22 3.79
C ASP A 388 -6.32 10.69 4.08
N MET A 389 -5.29 11.56 4.08
CA MET A 389 -5.43 12.99 4.33
C MET A 389 -6.26 13.67 3.23
N PHE A 390 -5.97 13.41 1.95
CA PHE A 390 -6.75 13.96 0.84
C PHE A 390 -8.18 13.43 0.80
N GLY A 391 -8.42 12.16 1.12
CA GLY A 391 -9.77 11.62 1.27
C GLY A 391 -10.59 12.37 2.33
N ALA A 392 -9.93 12.82 3.40
CA ALA A 392 -10.51 13.63 4.46
C ALA A 392 -10.57 15.14 4.14
N GLY A 393 -10.10 15.58 2.96
CA GLY A 393 -10.01 16.99 2.58
C GLY A 393 -8.95 17.78 3.34
N LEU A 394 -7.93 17.10 3.88
CA LEU A 394 -6.83 17.69 4.65
C LEU A 394 -5.64 17.96 3.72
N PRO A 395 -5.21 19.23 3.55
CA PRO A 395 -4.00 19.53 2.81
C PRO A 395 -2.75 19.06 3.55
N VAL A 396 -1.66 18.86 2.82
CA VAL A 396 -0.43 18.27 3.39
C VAL A 396 0.81 19.12 3.15
N VAL A 397 1.73 19.09 4.10
CA VAL A 397 3.15 19.36 3.85
C VAL A 397 3.92 18.06 3.96
N GLY A 398 4.84 17.80 3.05
CA GLY A 398 5.58 16.54 3.07
C GLY A 398 6.98 16.61 2.51
N TRP A 399 7.76 15.58 2.81
CA TRP A 399 9.10 15.41 2.28
C TRP A 399 9.05 15.18 0.77
N ASP A 400 9.55 16.11 -0.03
CA ASP A 400 9.38 16.08 -1.50
C ASP A 400 10.58 15.51 -2.25
N LYS A 401 11.56 14.94 -1.54
CA LYS A 401 12.83 14.47 -2.12
C LYS A 401 12.71 13.06 -2.73
N PHE A 402 11.68 12.83 -3.52
CA PHE A 402 11.54 11.62 -4.33
C PHE A 402 10.68 11.89 -5.58
N GLU A 403 10.93 11.10 -6.63
CA GLU A 403 10.48 11.37 -8.00
C GLU A 403 8.97 11.30 -8.16
N ALA A 404 8.32 10.38 -7.44
CA ALA A 404 6.87 10.21 -7.49
C ALA A 404 6.07 11.27 -6.72
N TRP A 405 6.71 12.16 -5.95
CA TRP A 405 6.01 13.18 -5.14
C TRP A 405 5.01 14.04 -5.96
N PRO A 406 5.38 14.58 -7.13
CA PRO A 406 4.49 15.42 -7.92
C PRO A 406 3.30 14.68 -8.55
N GLU A 407 3.23 13.36 -8.47
CA GLU A 407 2.10 12.59 -9.00
C GLU A 407 0.88 12.58 -8.07
N LEU A 408 1.12 12.85 -6.78
CA LEU A 408 0.06 12.92 -5.77
C LEU A 408 -0.05 14.34 -5.19
N VAL A 409 1.07 15.00 -4.90
CA VAL A 409 1.08 16.32 -4.29
C VAL A 409 1.53 17.37 -5.31
N HIS A 410 0.59 18.24 -5.67
CA HIS A 410 0.82 19.36 -6.56
C HIS A 410 1.11 20.61 -5.73
N ASP A 411 2.35 21.10 -5.82
CA ASP A 411 2.83 22.21 -5.00
C ASP A 411 1.96 23.46 -5.16
N GLY A 412 1.52 24.01 -4.03
CA GLY A 412 0.66 25.19 -4.00
C GLY A 412 -0.81 24.93 -4.36
N ILE A 413 -1.19 23.70 -4.71
CA ILE A 413 -2.56 23.32 -5.06
C ILE A 413 -3.22 22.48 -3.96
N ASN A 414 -2.65 21.33 -3.59
CA ASN A 414 -3.20 20.43 -2.56
C ASN A 414 -2.22 20.16 -1.41
N GLY A 415 -0.95 20.54 -1.60
CA GLY A 415 0.07 20.49 -0.55
C GLY A 415 1.32 21.28 -0.92
N LYS A 416 2.34 21.19 -0.07
CA LYS A 416 3.68 21.77 -0.31
C LYS A 416 4.82 20.83 0.10
N GLY A 417 5.92 20.90 -0.63
CA GLY A 417 7.12 20.12 -0.36
C GLY A 417 8.09 20.79 0.62
N PHE A 418 8.86 20.00 1.39
CA PHE A 418 10.02 20.49 2.13
C PHE A 418 11.19 19.50 2.10
N ARG A 419 12.41 20.03 2.28
CA ARG A 419 13.69 19.30 2.28
C ARG A 419 14.58 19.60 3.48
N SER A 420 14.13 20.45 4.38
CA SER A 420 14.88 20.84 5.57
C SER A 420 13.95 21.28 6.70
N VAL A 421 14.50 21.27 7.91
CA VAL A 421 13.84 21.81 9.12
C VAL A 421 13.40 23.25 8.88
N GLY A 422 14.30 24.11 8.38
CA GLY A 422 14.00 25.52 8.13
C GLY A 422 12.83 25.72 7.16
N GLN A 423 12.79 24.96 6.07
CA GLN A 423 11.66 25.02 5.12
C GLN A 423 10.34 24.58 5.76
N LEU A 424 10.36 23.51 6.56
CA LEU A 424 9.16 23.06 7.29
C LEU A 424 8.69 24.12 8.29
N THR A 425 9.61 24.76 9.02
CA THR A 425 9.29 25.87 9.92
C THR A 425 8.67 27.05 9.15
N ASP A 426 9.25 27.43 8.01
CA ASP A 426 8.73 28.53 7.18
C ASP A 426 7.33 28.22 6.65
N LEU A 427 7.06 26.95 6.29
CA LEU A 427 5.73 26.48 5.92
C LEU A 427 4.74 26.57 7.09
N PHE A 428 5.12 26.17 8.30
CA PHE A 428 4.25 26.33 9.47
C PHE A 428 3.93 27.80 9.73
N VAL A 429 4.92 28.69 9.69
CA VAL A 429 4.72 30.13 9.88
C VAL A 429 3.78 30.70 8.82
N THR A 430 3.99 30.33 7.54
CA THR A 430 3.23 30.88 6.41
C THR A 430 1.80 30.34 6.35
N LEU A 431 1.63 29.02 6.50
CA LEU A 431 0.33 28.36 6.33
C LEU A 431 -0.57 28.50 7.56
N LEU A 432 0.02 28.47 8.77
CA LEU A 432 -0.75 28.53 10.02
C LEU A 432 -0.94 29.97 10.53
N GLY A 433 -0.25 30.95 9.93
CA GLY A 433 -0.36 32.36 10.28
C GLY A 433 -1.75 32.98 10.00
N ALA A 434 -1.88 34.28 10.30
CA ALA A 434 -3.16 34.98 10.32
C ALA A 434 -3.83 35.17 8.94
N ASP A 435 -3.07 35.17 7.84
CA ASP A 435 -3.61 35.33 6.49
C ASP A 435 -4.55 34.17 6.12
N GLY A 436 -4.12 32.92 6.34
CA GLY A 436 -4.92 31.72 6.08
C GLY A 436 -5.26 31.46 4.60
N THR A 437 -5.01 32.41 3.69
CA THR A 437 -5.34 32.32 2.26
C THR A 437 -4.67 31.13 1.59
N GLN A 438 -3.36 30.96 1.78
CA GLN A 438 -2.63 29.82 1.21
C GLN A 438 -3.17 28.49 1.73
N LEU A 439 -3.45 28.38 3.03
CA LEU A 439 -4.00 27.15 3.61
C LEU A 439 -5.39 26.82 3.05
N SER A 440 -6.23 27.82 2.83
CA SER A 440 -7.54 27.63 2.19
C SER A 440 -7.41 27.11 0.76
N ILE A 441 -6.50 27.67 -0.04
CA ILE A 441 -6.22 27.20 -1.41
C ILE A 441 -5.79 25.73 -1.39
N LEU A 442 -4.86 25.38 -0.49
CA LEU A 442 -4.41 24.00 -0.35
C LEU A 442 -5.56 23.06 0.05
N LYS A 443 -6.43 23.50 0.96
CA LYS A 443 -7.58 22.72 1.40
C LYS A 443 -8.57 22.46 0.26
N ASP A 444 -8.84 23.46 -0.58
CA ASP A 444 -9.71 23.31 -1.75
C ASP A 444 -9.10 22.36 -2.79
N GLY A 445 -7.78 22.36 -2.96
CA GLY A 445 -7.10 21.36 -3.79
C GLY A 445 -7.15 19.95 -3.19
N ALA A 446 -6.95 19.81 -1.89
CA ALA A 446 -7.04 18.52 -1.20
C ALA A 446 -8.46 17.92 -1.31
N LEU A 447 -9.50 18.75 -1.16
CA LEU A 447 -10.89 18.35 -1.36
C LEU A 447 -11.14 17.85 -2.79
N ARG A 448 -10.65 18.57 -3.81
CA ARG A 448 -10.77 18.17 -5.21
C ARG A 448 -10.05 16.85 -5.49
N GLU A 449 -8.83 16.69 -4.97
CA GLU A 449 -8.07 15.44 -5.10
C GLU A 449 -8.81 14.26 -4.43
N GLY A 450 -9.40 14.49 -3.25
CA GLY A 450 -10.19 13.50 -2.52
C GLY A 450 -11.51 13.08 -3.17
N HIS A 451 -11.99 13.77 -4.20
CA HIS A 451 -13.22 13.39 -4.91
C HIS A 451 -13.05 12.14 -5.77
N ARG A 452 -11.86 11.95 -6.36
CA ARG A 452 -11.59 10.78 -7.20
C ARG A 452 -11.27 9.58 -6.33
N ARG A 453 -12.07 8.52 -6.42
CA ARG A 453 -11.96 7.33 -5.58
C ARG A 453 -11.36 6.14 -6.33
N TRP A 454 -11.10 5.08 -5.58
CA TRP A 454 -10.48 3.86 -6.11
C TRP A 454 -11.18 3.32 -7.36
N ASP A 455 -12.50 3.16 -7.33
CA ASP A 455 -13.22 2.60 -8.48
C ASP A 455 -13.16 3.53 -9.72
N ASP A 456 -13.06 4.85 -9.53
CA ASP A 456 -12.92 5.81 -10.63
C ASP A 456 -11.56 5.70 -11.33
N GLU A 457 -10.53 5.26 -10.61
CA GLU A 457 -9.21 4.94 -11.17
C GLU A 457 -9.15 3.50 -11.71
N TRP A 458 -9.75 2.57 -10.98
CA TRP A 458 -9.60 1.14 -11.23
C TRP A 458 -10.37 0.67 -12.46
N ASN A 459 -11.64 1.08 -12.61
CA ASN A 459 -12.52 0.64 -13.68
C ASN A 459 -11.92 0.88 -15.09
N PRO A 460 -11.48 2.10 -15.45
CA PRO A 460 -10.95 2.36 -16.80
C PRO A 460 -9.59 1.69 -17.08
N ILE A 461 -8.88 1.22 -16.05
CA ILE A 461 -7.51 0.69 -16.18
C ILE A 461 -7.51 -0.83 -15.97
N ALA A 462 -7.63 -1.27 -14.70
CA ALA A 462 -7.62 -2.68 -14.34
C ALA A 462 -8.93 -3.38 -14.74
N GLY A 463 -10.07 -2.70 -14.62
CA GLY A 463 -11.37 -3.22 -15.07
C GLY A 463 -11.38 -3.56 -16.56
N ARG A 464 -10.84 -2.66 -17.41
CA ARG A 464 -10.66 -2.93 -18.84
C ARG A 464 -9.64 -4.03 -19.11
N LEU A 465 -8.49 -4.01 -18.44
CA LEU A 465 -7.45 -5.05 -18.58
C LEU A 465 -8.00 -6.46 -18.29
N LEU A 466 -8.90 -6.57 -17.31
CA LEU A 466 -9.49 -7.84 -16.89
C LEU A 466 -10.74 -8.25 -17.70
N ASP A 467 -11.15 -7.45 -18.69
CA ASP A 467 -12.40 -7.60 -19.46
C ASP A 467 -13.67 -7.54 -18.58
N LEU A 468 -13.64 -6.74 -17.50
CA LEU A 468 -14.75 -6.59 -16.55
C LEU A 468 -15.53 -5.29 -16.72
N TYR A 469 -14.92 -4.30 -17.37
CA TYR A 469 -15.47 -2.95 -17.56
C TYR A 469 -15.44 -2.54 -19.04
N THR A 470 -16.56 -2.03 -19.54
CA THR A 470 -16.72 -1.44 -20.88
C THR A 470 -17.41 -0.08 -20.69
N ASP A 471 -16.97 0.91 -21.44
CA ASP A 471 -17.42 2.32 -21.33
C ASP A 471 -18.92 2.54 -21.55
#